data_AF-A0A5C9BWJ1-F1
#
_entry.id   AF-A0A5C9BWJ1-F1
#
_cell.length_a   1.000
_cell.length_b   1.000
_cell.length_c   1.000
_cell.angle_alpha   90.00
_cell.angle_beta   90.00
_cell.angle_gamma   90.00
#
_symmetry.space_group_name_H-M   'P 1'
#
loop_
_entity.id
_entity.type
_entity.pdbx_description
1 polymer ?
#
loop_
_entity_poly.entity_id
_entity_poly.type
_entity_poly.pdbx_seq_one_letter_code
_entity_poly.pdbx_strand_id
1 'polypeptide(L)' 'MEPINLKHYRLQELSSQENESINGGANLPKWIKGLGWGAVLKDAFDHWEDIKKGFKEGWDIDKPHK' A
#
# COMPACT_ATOMS: atom_id res chain seq x y z
N MET A 1 2.96 22.51 -8.19
CA MET A 1 2.45 21.40 -7.36
C MET A 1 2.57 21.84 -5.92
N GLU A 2 1.48 21.86 -5.17
CA GLU A 2 1.54 22.18 -3.73
C GLU A 2 2.12 20.98 -2.95
N PRO A 3 2.93 21.22 -1.92
CA PRO A 3 3.49 20.15 -1.10
C PRO A 3 2.37 19.43 -0.35
N ILE A 4 2.33 18.10 -0.46
CA ILE A 4 1.34 17.26 0.25
C ILE A 4 1.55 17.40 1.75
N ASN A 5 0.52 17.87 2.46
CA ASN A 5 0.54 17.98 3.92
C ASN A 5 0.14 16.65 4.56
N LEU A 6 1.14 15.80 4.85
CA LEU A 6 0.95 14.46 5.40
C LEU A 6 0.25 14.46 6.78
N LYS A 7 0.44 15.51 7.58
CA LYS A 7 -0.21 15.64 8.90
C LYS A 7 -1.73 15.79 8.78
N HIS A 8 -2.23 16.47 7.75
CA HIS A 8 -3.66 16.61 7.49
C HIS A 8 -4.33 15.24 7.23
N TYR A 9 -3.58 14.30 6.67
CA TYR A 9 -4.03 12.94 6.39
C TYR A 9 -3.71 11.94 7.51
N ARG A 10 -3.17 12.41 8.65
CA ARG A 10 -2.66 11.55 9.75
C ARG A 10 -1.62 10.52 9.28
N LEU A 11 -0.87 10.85 8.24
CA LEU A 11 0.19 10.01 7.70
C LEU A 11 1.53 10.41 8.31
N GLN A 12 2.37 9.43 8.63
CA GLN A 12 3.76 9.65 9.03
C GLN A 12 4.68 9.38 7.83
N GLU A 13 5.75 10.16 7.73
CA GLU A 13 6.83 9.84 6.80
C GLU A 13 7.54 8.58 7.27
N LEU A 14 7.71 7.64 6.33
CA LEU A 14 8.54 6.46 6.56
C LEU A 14 10.00 6.89 6.71
N SER A 15 10.68 6.37 7.72
CA SER A 15 12.13 6.55 7.84
C SER A 15 12.85 5.93 6.64
N SER A 16 14.06 6.40 6.34
CA SER A 16 14.87 5.84 5.24
C SER A 16 15.04 4.32 5.34
N GLN A 17 15.16 3.81 6.57
CA GLN A 17 15.30 2.38 6.85
C GLN A 17 14.01 1.59 6.58
N GLU A 18 12.84 2.14 6.93
CA GLU A 18 11.54 1.54 6.61
C GLU A 18 11.26 1.59 5.11
N ASN A 19 11.66 2.69 4.46
CA ASN A 19 11.58 2.80 3.01
C ASN A 19 12.47 1.76 2.35
N GLU A 20 13.69 1.54 2.82
CA GLU A 20 14.59 0.52 2.31
C GLU A 20 14.02 -0.88 2.50
N SER A 21 13.46 -1.20 3.67
CA SER A 21 12.89 -2.53 3.94
C SER A 21 11.67 -2.84 3.07
N ILE A 22 10.75 -1.88 2.90
CA ILE A 22 9.62 -2.00 1.95
C ILE A 22 10.13 -2.14 0.50
N ASN A 23 11.23 -1.46 0.19
CA ASN A 23 11.87 -1.50 -1.11
C ASN A 23 12.76 -2.74 -1.34
N GLY A 24 12.81 -3.69 -0.40
CA GLY A 24 13.56 -4.95 -0.51
C GLY A 24 15.03 -4.89 -0.05
N GLY A 25 15.43 -3.80 0.60
CA GLY A 25 16.81 -3.49 0.95
C GLY A 25 17.65 -3.13 -0.27
N ALA A 26 18.74 -2.39 -0.08
CA ALA A 26 19.63 -1.92 -1.14
C ALA A 26 20.27 -3.03 -2.01
N ASN A 27 20.10 -4.30 -1.64
CA ASN A 27 20.79 -5.44 -2.26
C ASN A 27 19.93 -6.24 -3.24
N LEU A 28 18.64 -5.91 -3.44
CA LEU A 28 17.81 -6.58 -4.44
C LEU A 28 17.96 -5.92 -5.83
N PRO A 29 18.35 -6.66 -6.87
CA PRO A 29 18.40 -6.14 -8.23
C PRO A 29 17.04 -5.57 -8.65
N LYS A 30 17.05 -4.40 -9.32
CA LYS A 30 15.82 -3.72 -9.79
C LYS A 30 14.87 -4.64 -10.58
N TRP A 31 15.40 -5.61 -11.32
CA TRP A 31 14.60 -6.55 -12.11
C TRP A 31 13.86 -7.57 -11.23
N ILE A 32 14.47 -8.08 -10.15
CA ILE A 32 13.80 -8.98 -9.19
C ILE A 32 12.70 -8.21 -8.47
N LYS A 33 13.00 -6.97 -8.07
CA LYS A 33 12.02 -6.07 -7.46
C LYS A 33 10.85 -5.77 -8.40
N GLY A 34 11.14 -5.50 -9.67
CA GLY A 34 10.12 -5.28 -10.70
C GLY A 34 9.25 -6.51 -10.96
N LEU A 35 9.83 -7.72 -10.97
CA LEU A 35 9.09 -8.97 -11.08
C LEU A 35 8.24 -9.26 -9.84
N GLY A 36 8.76 -9.03 -8.64
CA GLY A 36 8.03 -9.20 -7.39
C GLY A 36 6.84 -8.26 -7.29
N TRP A 37 7.04 -6.97 -7.56
CA TRP A 37 5.94 -6.00 -7.62
C TRP A 37 4.99 -6.31 -8.79
N GLY A 38 5.49 -6.77 -9.93
CA GLY A 38 4.65 -7.17 -11.06
C GLY A 38 3.73 -8.34 -10.73
N ALA A 39 4.23 -9.34 -10.01
CA ALA A 39 3.43 -10.46 -9.52
C ALA A 39 2.39 -10.01 -8.49
N VAL A 40 2.79 -9.18 -7.53
CA VAL A 40 1.87 -8.62 -6.52
C VAL A 40 0.79 -7.75 -7.16
N LEU A 41 1.15 -6.90 -8.12
CA LEU A 41 0.19 -6.05 -8.83
C LEU A 41 -0.76 -6.87 -9.69
N LYS A 42 -0.25 -7.93 -10.33
CA LYS A 42 -1.10 -8.84 -11.10
C LYS A 42 -2.09 -9.57 -10.21
N ASP A 43 -1.63 -10.11 -9.08
CA ASP A 43 -2.47 -10.80 -8.11
C ASP A 43 -3.51 -9.83 -7.50
N ALA A 44 -3.10 -8.61 -7.16
CA ALA A 44 -4.00 -7.56 -6.70
C ALA A 44 -5.02 -7.12 -7.77
N PHE A 45 -4.66 -7.18 -9.05
CA PHE A 45 -5.56 -6.88 -10.15
C PHE A 45 -6.58 -8.00 -10.38
N ASP A 46 -6.10 -9.25 -10.39
CA ASP A 46 -6.94 -10.45 -10.54
C ASP A 46 -7.92 -10.58 -9.36
N HIS A 47 -7.53 -10.16 -8.16
CA HIS A 47 -8.35 -10.14 -6.95
C HIS A 47 -8.91 -8.76 -6.59
N TRP A 48 -8.92 -7.80 -7.52
CA TRP A 48 -9.32 -6.41 -7.22
C TRP A 48 -10.76 -6.30 -6.70
N GLU A 49 -11.68 -7.14 -7.18
CA GLU A 49 -13.06 -7.19 -6.69
C GLU A 49 -13.15 -7.68 -5.24
N ASP A 50 -12.35 -8.67 -4.85
CA ASP A 50 -12.28 -9.18 -3.48
C ASP A 50 -11.69 -8.12 -2.53
N ILE A 51 -10.66 -7.40 -2.99
CA ILE A 51 -10.06 -6.27 -2.26
C ILE A 51 -11.11 -5.16 -2.07
N LYS A 52 -11.86 -4.79 -3.10
CA LYS A 52 -12.96 -3.81 -2.97
C LYS A 52 -14.03 -4.29 -2.00
N LYS A 53 -14.39 -5.58 -2.05
CA LYS A 53 -15.40 -6.16 -1.18
C LYS A 53 -14.95 -6.12 0.27
N GLY A 54 -13.73 -6.58 0.56
CA GLY A 54 -13.14 -6.51 1.90
C GLY A 54 -12.98 -5.07 2.41
N PHE A 55 -12.61 -4.13 1.53
CA PHE A 55 -12.53 -2.71 1.90
C PHE A 55 -13.92 -2.12 2.21
N LYS A 56 -14.93 -2.45 1.40
CA LYS A 56 -16.31 -2.02 1.62
C LYS A 56 -16.88 -2.61 2.91
N GLU A 57 -16.64 -3.89 3.18
CA GLU A 57 -17.07 -4.57 4.40
C GLU A 57 -16.35 -4.02 5.63
N GLY A 58 -15.03 -3.81 5.55
CA GLY A 58 -14.24 -3.18 6.61
C GLY A 58 -14.68 -1.75 6.93
N TRP A 59 -15.09 -0.98 5.92
CA TRP A 59 -15.62 0.37 6.10
C TRP A 59 -17.07 0.38 6.62
N ASP A 60 -17.88 -0.64 6.31
CA ASP A 60 -19.24 -0.78 6.86
C ASP A 60 -19.25 -1.25 8.32
N ILE A 61 -18.19 -1.91 8.81
CA ILE A 61 -18.04 -2.27 10.23
C ILE A 61 -17.80 -1.01 11.10
N ASP A 62 -17.31 0.09 10.53
CA ASP A 62 -17.10 1.36 11.25
C ASP A 62 -18.33 2.30 11.19
N LYS A 63 -19.48 1.84 10.67
CA LYS A 63 -20.75 2.55 10.93
C LYS A 63 -21.22 2.21 12.34
N PRO A 64 -21.28 3.18 13.27
CA PRO A 64 -21.88 2.93 14.57
C PRO A 64 -23.33 2.52 14.36
N HIS A 65 -23.67 1.30 14.76
CA HIS A 65 -25.06 0.90 14.96
C HIS A 65 -25.69 1.88 15.97
N LYS A 66 -26.58 2.73 15.46
CA LYS A 66 -27.53 3.51 16.27
C LYS A 66 -28.57 2.59 16.89
#